data_AF-A0A250XJM9-F1
#
_entry.id   AF-A0A250XJM9-F1
#
_cell.length_a   1.000
_cell.length_b   1.000
_cell.length_c   1.000
_cell.angle_alpha   90.00
_cell.angle_beta   90.00
_cell.angle_gamma   90.00
#
_symmetry.space_group_name_H-M   'P 1'
#
loop_
_entity.id
_entity.type
_entity.pdbx_description
1 polymer ?
#
loop_
_entity_poly.entity_id
_entity_poly.type
_entity_poly.pdbx_seq_one_letter_code
_entity_poly.pdbx_strand_id
1 'polypeptide(L)'
;MNTARVIYVCGLRWSTLSCQGPSRTKCSLHWGSLNTLHFHIVDANGNDLVLEFEHDTGVLLLRDNPLGILTNEPQLPEQLQLLALYMKETQNVTALADGTLMTNYVTLPGAFDPISRFQRLALLNSVVNVYPYSSTPKASYSPYFGITPGKPELITVMLMLQKVTLPLSINYNSQLETSPSIGSQDRTQWTVLRDHTDKVLYFNSPTSPQYQALDIKVLARRYKKGVRILKVHNGAEQWFKDSTLKMIAKKPSSA
;
A
#
# COMPACT_ATOMS: atom_id res chain seq x y z
N MET A 1 14.78 11.26 13.10
CA MET A 1 15.12 9.92 12.57
C MET A 1 14.17 9.65 11.41
N ASN A 2 14.71 9.37 10.22
CA ASN A 2 13.93 9.25 8.99
C ASN A 2 13.13 7.95 9.03
N THR A 3 11.83 8.08 9.32
CA THR A 3 10.88 6.99 9.44
C THR A 3 10.66 6.32 8.10
N ALA A 4 10.80 4.99 8.05
CA ALA A 4 10.24 4.20 6.96
C ALA A 4 8.73 4.46 6.96
N ARG A 5 8.21 5.10 5.91
CA ARG A 5 6.78 5.43 5.81
C ARG A 5 6.06 4.46 4.88
N VAL A 6 4.82 4.19 5.25
CA VAL A 6 3.94 3.22 4.63
C VAL A 6 3.40 3.81 3.33
N ILE A 7 3.66 3.17 2.19
CA ILE A 7 2.89 3.43 0.97
C ILE A 7 2.14 2.14 0.63
N TYR A 8 0.84 2.16 0.91
CA TYR A 8 -0.06 1.11 0.48
C TYR A 8 -0.60 1.46 -0.91
N VAL A 9 -0.21 0.69 -1.92
CA VAL A 9 -0.86 0.75 -3.23
C VAL A 9 -1.80 -0.46 -3.31
N CYS A 10 -3.10 -0.22 -3.19
CA CYS A 10 -4.10 -1.22 -3.54
C CYS A 10 -4.09 -1.37 -5.07
N GLY A 11 -3.68 -2.54 -5.57
CA GLY A 11 -3.56 -2.79 -7.01
C GLY A 11 -4.88 -2.58 -7.76
N LEU A 12 -4.92 -1.57 -8.62
CA LEU A 12 -6.00 -1.35 -9.58
C LEU A 12 -5.81 -2.16 -10.86
N ARG A 13 -6.96 -2.38 -11.49
CA ARG A 13 -7.28 -3.22 -12.64
C ARG A 13 -6.39 -2.91 -13.86
N TRP A 14 -5.73 -3.92 -14.42
CA TRP A 14 -5.11 -3.80 -15.74
C TRP A 14 -6.19 -3.93 -16.82
N SER A 15 -6.43 -2.87 -17.58
CA SER A 15 -7.11 -2.95 -18.88
C SER A 15 -6.05 -2.97 -19.98
N THR A 16 -5.98 -4.06 -20.73
CA THR A 16 -5.22 -4.14 -21.98
C THR A 16 -6.03 -3.49 -23.09
N LEU A 17 -5.51 -2.43 -23.72
CA LEU A 17 -5.98 -1.99 -25.02
C LEU A 17 -5.51 -3.02 -26.06
N SER A 18 -6.42 -3.85 -26.57
CA SER A 18 -6.13 -4.78 -27.66
C SER A 18 -6.78 -4.27 -28.93
N CYS A 19 -6.01 -3.60 -29.79
CA CYS A 19 -6.40 -3.39 -31.17
C CYS A 19 -5.94 -4.61 -31.99
N GLN A 20 -6.87 -5.50 -32.34
CA GLN A 20 -6.58 -6.59 -33.28
C GLN A 20 -6.82 -6.13 -34.72
N GLY A 21 -5.74 -5.97 -35.48
CA GLY A 21 -5.65 -6.30 -36.91
C GLY A 21 -6.46 -5.50 -37.94
N PRO A 22 -6.10 -5.61 -39.24
CA PRO A 22 -6.48 -4.66 -40.27
C PRO A 22 -7.74 -5.11 -41.01
N SER A 23 -8.91 -4.90 -40.42
CA SER A 23 -10.15 -4.83 -41.21
C SER A 23 -11.06 -3.79 -40.60
N ARG A 24 -11.28 -2.72 -41.37
CA ARG A 24 -12.21 -1.63 -41.04
C ARG A 24 -13.61 -2.21 -40.84
N THR A 25 -14.07 -2.35 -39.59
CA THR A 25 -15.40 -1.89 -39.15
C THR A 25 -15.60 -2.13 -37.64
N LYS A 26 -15.97 -1.05 -36.95
CA LYS A 26 -16.31 -0.93 -35.52
C LYS A 26 -15.14 -1.02 -34.54
N CYS A 27 -14.46 0.11 -34.34
CA CYS A 27 -14.01 0.46 -32.99
C CYS A 27 -15.27 0.75 -32.15
N SER A 28 -15.85 -0.25 -31.50
CA SER A 28 -16.69 0.03 -30.34
C SER A 28 -15.77 0.48 -29.23
N LEU A 29 -15.88 1.75 -28.84
CA LEU A 29 -15.35 2.24 -27.57
C LEU A 29 -16.17 1.56 -26.47
N HIS A 30 -15.79 0.33 -26.11
CA HIS A 30 -16.14 -0.18 -24.81
C HIS A 30 -15.40 0.73 -23.85
N TRP A 31 -16.14 1.65 -23.21
CA TRP A 31 -15.67 2.32 -22.01
C TRP A 31 -15.40 1.22 -20.98
N GLY A 32 -14.21 0.62 -21.05
CA GLY A 32 -13.67 -0.14 -19.94
C GLY A 32 -13.75 0.77 -18.73
N SER A 33 -14.32 0.25 -17.64
CA SER A 33 -14.37 0.88 -16.32
C SER A 33 -13.25 1.89 -16.16
N LEU A 34 -13.56 3.19 -16.20
CA LEU A 34 -12.57 4.23 -15.98
C LEU A 34 -12.02 4.01 -14.57
N ASN A 35 -10.76 3.58 -14.47
CA ASN A 35 -10.09 3.49 -13.19
C ASN A 35 -9.76 4.91 -12.76
N THR A 36 -10.51 5.45 -11.79
CA THR A 36 -10.17 6.71 -11.13
C THR A 36 -8.96 6.47 -10.23
N LEU A 37 -7.93 7.32 -10.37
CA LEU A 37 -6.66 7.20 -9.65
C LEU A 37 -6.34 8.53 -8.97
N HIS A 38 -5.76 8.43 -7.78
CA HIS A 38 -4.98 9.51 -7.16
C HIS A 38 -3.52 9.09 -7.01
N PHE A 39 -2.63 10.05 -6.77
CA PHE A 39 -1.21 9.77 -6.54
C PHE A 39 -0.80 10.17 -5.14
N HIS A 40 -0.01 9.30 -4.51
CA HIS A 40 0.60 9.50 -3.20
C HIS A 40 2.12 9.59 -3.36
N ILE A 41 2.67 10.77 -3.06
CA ILE A 41 4.08 11.09 -3.29
C ILE A 41 4.72 11.39 -1.95
N VAL A 42 5.76 10.62 -1.62
CA VAL A 42 6.53 10.79 -0.37
C VAL A 42 8.00 10.95 -0.72
N ASP A 43 8.65 11.95 -0.13
CA ASP A 43 10.09 12.18 -0.30
C ASP A 43 10.93 11.55 0.82
N ALA A 44 12.27 11.64 0.70
CA ALA A 44 13.19 11.09 1.69
C ALA A 44 13.25 11.87 3.01
N ASN A 45 12.71 13.10 3.04
CA ASN A 45 12.59 13.93 4.24
C ASN A 45 11.29 13.65 5.00
N GLY A 46 10.37 12.86 4.41
CA GLY A 46 9.06 12.57 4.97
C GLY A 46 8.01 13.62 4.64
N ASN A 47 8.24 14.48 3.64
CA ASN A 47 7.18 15.32 3.08
C ASN A 47 6.23 14.44 2.25
N ASP A 48 4.94 14.72 2.32
CA ASP A 48 3.89 13.86 1.77
C ASP A 48 2.84 14.70 1.04
N LEU A 49 2.62 14.37 -0.22
CA LEU A 49 1.74 15.08 -1.15
C LEU A 49 0.77 14.10 -1.81
N VAL A 50 -0.49 14.49 -1.84
CA VAL A 50 -1.58 13.76 -2.52
C VAL A 50 -2.09 14.58 -3.71
N LEU A 51 -2.18 13.92 -4.87
CA LEU A 51 -2.73 14.47 -6.11
C LEU A 51 -4.07 13.78 -6.37
N GLU A 52 -5.15 14.54 -6.28
CA GLU A 52 -6.51 14.08 -6.57
C GLU A 52 -7.10 14.89 -7.72
N PHE A 53 -8.13 14.35 -8.38
CA PHE A 53 -8.91 15.09 -9.37
C PHE A 53 -10.30 15.28 -8.81
N GLU A 54 -10.82 16.51 -8.89
CA GLU A 54 -12.21 16.78 -8.54
C GLU A 54 -13.14 15.98 -9.46
N HIS A 55 -14.13 15.31 -8.88
CA HIS A 55 -14.98 14.36 -9.61
C HIS A 55 -15.77 14.99 -10.75
N ASP A 56 -16.25 16.24 -10.58
CA ASP A 56 -17.17 16.87 -11.52
C ASP A 56 -16.44 17.67 -12.61
N THR A 57 -15.38 18.40 -12.25
CA THR A 57 -14.64 19.28 -13.17
C THR A 57 -13.34 18.67 -13.69
N GLY A 58 -12.82 17.63 -13.04
CA GLY A 58 -11.49 17.06 -13.36
C GLY A 58 -10.32 17.97 -12.98
N VAL A 59 -10.55 19.03 -12.18
CA VAL A 59 -9.49 19.92 -11.71
C VAL A 59 -8.52 19.15 -10.82
N LEU A 60 -7.22 19.33 -11.07
CA LEU A 60 -6.15 18.76 -10.24
C LEU A 60 -6.09 19.48 -8.88
N LEU A 61 -6.14 18.69 -7.82
CA LEU A 61 -6.08 19.12 -6.43
C LEU A 61 -4.78 18.59 -5.82
N LEU A 62 -3.93 19.50 -5.36
CA LEU A 62 -2.69 19.19 -4.64
C LEU A 62 -2.91 19.40 -3.15
N ARG A 63 -2.62 18.39 -2.33
CA ARG A 63 -2.89 18.42 -0.88
C ARG A 63 -1.72 17.88 -0.08
N ASP A 64 -1.31 18.61 0.94
CA ASP A 64 -0.41 18.07 1.96
C ASP A 64 -1.11 16.94 2.74
N ASN A 65 -0.38 15.88 3.05
CA ASN A 65 -0.88 14.75 3.82
C ASN A 65 -0.13 14.60 5.14
N PRO A 66 -0.59 15.27 6.22
CA PRO A 66 0.13 15.29 7.48
C PRO A 66 0.22 13.92 8.16
N LEU A 67 -0.66 12.97 7.82
CA LEU A 67 -0.66 11.63 8.41
C LEU A 67 0.21 10.64 7.64
N GLY A 68 0.58 10.96 6.40
CA GLY A 68 1.31 10.09 5.49
C GLY A 68 0.61 8.77 5.18
N ILE A 69 -0.73 8.78 5.19
CA ILE A 69 -1.59 7.64 4.92
C ILE A 69 -2.61 8.06 3.87
N LEU A 70 -2.93 7.16 2.94
CA LEU A 70 -3.97 7.34 1.95
C LEU A 70 -4.60 5.97 1.62
N THR A 71 -5.92 5.91 1.50
CA THR A 71 -6.65 4.79 0.90
C THR A 71 -7.45 5.27 -0.30
N ASN A 72 -8.21 4.39 -0.95
CA ASN A 72 -8.80 4.61 -2.27
C ASN A 72 -9.83 5.76 -2.34
N GLU A 73 -10.72 5.85 -1.36
CA GLU A 73 -11.86 6.77 -1.33
C GLU A 73 -12.31 6.99 0.12
N PRO A 74 -13.10 8.03 0.41
CA PRO A 74 -13.33 9.25 -0.39
C PRO A 74 -12.04 10.07 -0.57
N GLN A 75 -12.11 11.30 -1.05
CA GLN A 75 -10.92 12.16 -1.15
C GLN A 75 -10.29 12.44 0.22
N LEU A 76 -8.99 12.73 0.26
CA LEU A 76 -8.21 12.90 1.50
C LEU A 76 -8.87 13.81 2.57
N PRO A 77 -9.45 14.98 2.24
CA PRO A 77 -10.08 15.84 3.26
C PRO A 77 -11.23 15.14 4.00
N GLU A 78 -12.02 14.35 3.28
CA GLU A 78 -13.13 13.61 3.88
C GLU A 78 -12.62 12.42 4.69
N GLN A 79 -11.57 11.72 4.23
CA GLN A 79 -10.91 10.68 5.03
C GLN A 79 -10.42 11.25 6.38
N LEU A 80 -9.81 12.44 6.37
CA LEU A 80 -9.36 13.14 7.58
C LEU A 80 -10.53 13.57 8.48
N GLN A 81 -11.62 14.07 7.90
CA GLN A 81 -12.83 14.44 8.64
C GLN A 81 -13.47 13.23 9.33
N LEU A 82 -13.61 12.11 8.62
CA LEU A 82 -14.18 10.87 9.14
C LEU A 82 -13.28 10.24 10.22
N LEU A 83 -11.96 10.38 10.11
CA LEU A 83 -11.06 10.02 11.21
C LEU A 83 -11.30 10.89 12.45
N ALA A 84 -11.45 12.21 12.29
CA ALA A 84 -11.68 13.10 13.43
C ALA A 84 -13.00 12.81 14.15
N LEU A 85 -14.05 12.48 13.40
CA LEU A 85 -15.33 12.04 13.97
C LEU A 85 -15.18 10.72 14.74
N TYR A 86 -14.51 9.73 14.13
CA TYR A 86 -14.23 8.46 14.76
C TYR A 86 -13.46 8.60 16.08
N MET A 87 -12.48 9.51 16.12
CA MET A 87 -11.72 9.79 17.35
C MET A 87 -12.59 10.37 18.45
N LYS A 88 -13.53 11.28 18.12
CA LYS A 88 -14.46 11.82 19.12
C LYS A 88 -15.40 10.76 19.67
N GLU A 89 -15.92 9.89 18.83
CA GLU A 89 -16.84 8.82 19.26
C GLU A 89 -16.15 7.79 20.16
N THR A 90 -14.90 7.43 19.84
CA THR A 90 -14.12 6.44 20.59
C THR A 90 -13.44 6.98 21.85
N GLN A 91 -13.38 8.30 22.03
CA GLN A 91 -12.85 8.95 23.23
C GLN A 91 -13.84 9.00 24.41
N ASN A 92 -15.11 8.63 24.23
CA ASN A 92 -16.12 8.58 25.30
C ASN A 92 -15.98 7.32 26.16
N VAL A 93 -14.90 7.28 26.95
CA VAL A 93 -14.67 6.28 27.97
C VAL A 93 -15.39 6.64 29.27
N THR A 94 -16.19 5.71 29.78
CA THR A 94 -16.89 5.81 31.07
C THR A 94 -15.94 5.57 32.25
N ALA A 95 -16.02 6.40 33.28
CA ALA A 95 -15.39 6.12 34.57
C ALA A 95 -16.13 4.97 35.27
N LEU A 96 -15.39 3.99 35.81
CA LEU A 96 -15.98 2.95 36.65
C LEU A 96 -16.33 3.54 38.03
N ALA A 97 -17.28 2.90 38.74
CA ALA A 97 -17.79 3.39 40.02
C ALA A 97 -16.74 3.43 41.15
N ASP A 98 -15.61 2.74 40.99
CA ASP A 98 -14.49 2.70 41.93
C ASP A 98 -13.41 3.76 41.66
N GLY A 99 -13.65 4.68 40.71
CA GLY A 99 -12.70 5.71 40.33
C GLY A 99 -11.62 5.23 39.34
N THR A 100 -11.68 3.98 38.90
CA THR A 100 -10.80 3.49 37.84
C THR A 100 -11.20 4.12 36.51
N LEU A 101 -10.30 4.92 35.94
CA LEU A 101 -10.44 5.41 34.58
C LEU A 101 -10.12 4.26 33.62
N MET A 102 -11.14 3.69 32.98
CA MET A 102 -10.95 2.62 32.01
C MET A 102 -10.70 3.18 30.61
N THR A 103 -9.75 4.10 30.45
CA THR A 103 -9.27 4.42 29.09
C THR A 103 -8.62 3.16 28.51
N ASN A 104 -8.25 3.11 27.24
CA ASN A 104 -7.16 2.23 26.72
C ASN A 104 -7.49 1.14 25.68
N TYR A 105 -8.64 1.14 25.02
CA TYR A 105 -8.72 0.54 23.68
C TYR A 105 -9.62 1.40 22.79
N VAL A 106 -9.01 2.32 22.03
CA VAL A 106 -9.66 2.80 20.80
C VAL A 106 -9.98 1.53 20.02
N THR A 107 -11.26 1.23 19.84
CA THR A 107 -11.65 0.08 19.02
C THR A 107 -10.99 0.28 17.67
N LEU A 108 -10.38 -0.76 17.10
CA LEU A 108 -9.87 -0.64 15.74
C LEU A 108 -11.01 -0.99 14.79
N PRO A 109 -11.29 -0.17 13.76
CA PRO A 109 -12.27 -0.53 12.74
C PRO A 109 -11.86 -1.87 12.14
N GLY A 110 -12.80 -2.80 11.99
CA GLY A 110 -12.53 -4.19 11.54
C GLY A 110 -12.83 -4.45 10.06
N ALA A 111 -13.63 -3.60 9.42
CA ALA A 111 -14.01 -3.76 8.01
C ALA A 111 -12.85 -3.44 7.04
N PHE A 112 -12.96 -3.91 5.80
CA PHE A 112 -11.92 -3.71 4.76
C PHE A 112 -12.26 -2.59 3.77
N ASP A 113 -13.36 -1.86 4.02
CA ASP A 113 -13.66 -0.66 3.26
C ASP A 113 -12.55 0.39 3.40
N PRO A 114 -12.44 1.32 2.44
CA PRO A 114 -11.38 2.32 2.40
C PRO A 114 -11.24 3.17 3.68
N ILE A 115 -12.34 3.58 4.31
CA ILE A 115 -12.31 4.41 5.53
C ILE A 115 -11.87 3.61 6.75
N SER A 116 -12.38 2.38 6.92
CA SER A 116 -11.94 1.50 7.99
C SER A 116 -10.44 1.19 7.91
N ARG A 117 -9.90 1.00 6.69
CA ARG A 117 -8.45 0.82 6.49
C ARG A 117 -7.67 2.09 6.80
N PHE A 118 -8.16 3.26 6.38
CA PHE A 118 -7.54 4.55 6.66
C PHE A 118 -7.43 4.81 8.16
N GLN A 119 -8.55 4.70 8.88
CA GLN A 119 -8.63 4.89 10.32
C GLN A 119 -7.75 3.90 11.08
N ARG A 120 -7.76 2.61 10.69
CA ARG A 120 -6.89 1.58 11.29
C ARG A 120 -5.41 1.92 11.12
N LEU A 121 -4.98 2.33 9.92
CA LEU A 121 -3.59 2.74 9.68
C LEU A 121 -3.24 4.03 10.43
N ALA A 122 -4.14 5.01 10.49
CA ALA A 122 -3.90 6.29 11.17
C ALA A 122 -3.64 6.07 12.65
N LEU A 123 -4.44 5.23 13.30
CA LEU A 123 -4.25 4.85 14.69
C LEU A 123 -2.95 4.11 14.92
N LEU A 124 -2.65 3.08 14.11
CA LEU A 124 -1.39 2.33 14.23
C LEU A 124 -0.16 3.23 13.98
N ASN A 125 -0.25 4.18 13.05
CA ASN A 125 0.83 5.11 12.75
C ASN A 125 1.02 6.16 13.85
N SER A 126 -0.03 6.52 14.59
CA SER A 126 0.08 7.48 15.71
C SER A 126 0.93 6.96 16.87
N VAL A 127 1.00 5.63 17.04
CA VAL A 127 1.71 4.98 18.15
C VAL A 127 3.07 4.37 17.76
N VAL A 128 3.47 4.48 16.49
CA VAL A 128 4.72 3.90 15.96
C VAL A 128 5.97 4.40 16.69
N ASN A 129 5.96 5.66 17.12
CA ASN A 129 7.08 6.27 17.85
C ASN A 129 7.01 6.03 19.37
N VAL A 130 5.87 5.54 19.88
CA VAL A 130 5.65 5.27 21.32
C VAL A 130 6.19 3.89 21.70
N TYR A 131 6.15 2.93 20.78
CA TYR A 131 6.70 1.59 20.97
C TYR A 131 7.81 1.29 19.96
N PRO A 132 9.04 1.73 20.24
CA PRO A 132 10.13 1.44 19.35
C PRO A 132 10.52 -0.04 19.49
N TYR A 133 10.16 -0.86 18.50
CA TYR A 133 11.08 -1.94 18.12
C TYR A 133 12.49 -1.36 17.84
N SER A 134 12.64 -0.04 17.64
CA SER A 134 13.92 0.68 17.54
C SER A 134 14.78 0.66 18.81
N SER A 135 14.25 0.31 19.99
CA SER A 135 15.07 0.03 21.18
C SER A 135 15.50 -1.43 21.27
N THR A 136 14.98 -2.31 20.40
CA THR A 136 15.33 -3.72 20.37
C THR A 136 16.60 -3.87 19.51
N PRO A 137 17.79 -4.06 20.11
CA PRO A 137 19.06 -3.89 19.39
C PRO A 137 19.35 -4.98 18.36
N LYS A 138 18.42 -5.91 18.11
CA LYS A 138 18.54 -7.08 17.23
C LYS A 138 17.17 -7.51 16.70
N ALA A 139 16.61 -6.78 15.75
CA ALA A 139 15.45 -7.27 15.00
C ALA A 139 15.90 -8.32 13.95
N SER A 140 16.28 -9.53 14.38
CA SER A 140 16.72 -10.62 13.50
C SER A 140 15.68 -11.05 12.45
N TYR A 141 14.46 -10.52 12.53
CA TYR A 141 13.32 -10.90 11.72
C TYR A 141 13.04 -9.92 10.56
N SER A 142 13.75 -8.80 10.44
CA SER A 142 13.50 -7.83 9.35
C SER A 142 14.14 -8.27 8.03
N PRO A 143 13.47 -8.14 6.87
CA PRO A 143 14.08 -8.41 5.57
C PRO A 143 15.13 -7.32 5.31
N TYR A 144 16.39 -7.58 5.63
CA TYR A 144 17.45 -6.58 5.52
C TYR A 144 18.73 -7.15 4.89
N PHE A 145 19.43 -6.27 4.17
CA PHE A 145 20.69 -6.57 3.52
C PHE A 145 21.84 -6.55 4.53
N GLY A 146 22.28 -7.74 4.95
CA GLY A 146 23.69 -8.00 5.26
C GLY A 146 24.35 -7.33 6.47
N ILE A 147 23.67 -6.57 7.33
CA ILE A 147 24.27 -6.05 8.57
C ILE A 147 23.34 -6.26 9.77
N THR A 148 23.90 -6.81 10.85
CA THR A 148 23.30 -6.82 12.18
C THR A 148 23.46 -5.43 12.82
N PRO A 149 22.43 -4.86 13.44
CA PRO A 149 21.11 -5.45 13.68
C PRO A 149 20.09 -5.09 12.59
N GLY A 150 19.09 -5.96 12.40
CA GLY A 150 18.01 -5.72 11.44
C GLY A 150 17.24 -4.43 11.70
N LYS A 151 16.36 -4.06 10.77
CA LYS A 151 15.60 -2.81 10.74
C LYS A 151 14.21 -2.98 11.39
N PRO A 152 14.05 -2.58 12.66
CA PRO A 152 12.78 -2.71 13.35
C PRO A 152 11.64 -1.91 12.70
N GLU A 153 11.94 -0.79 12.07
CA GLU A 153 10.97 0.06 11.37
C GLU A 153 10.32 -0.70 10.20
N LEU A 154 11.07 -1.54 9.50
CA LEU A 154 10.53 -2.37 8.42
C LEU A 154 9.52 -3.38 8.95
N ILE A 155 9.80 -4.02 10.09
CA ILE A 155 8.86 -4.95 10.72
C ILE A 155 7.58 -4.24 11.14
N THR A 156 7.68 -3.06 11.75
CA THR A 156 6.49 -2.31 12.15
C THR A 156 5.61 -1.97 10.93
N VAL A 157 6.21 -1.48 9.84
CA VAL A 157 5.48 -1.20 8.60
C VAL A 157 4.85 -2.47 8.00
N MET A 158 5.58 -3.61 7.99
CA MET A 158 5.03 -4.89 7.52
C MET A 158 3.81 -5.32 8.33
N LEU A 159 3.89 -5.25 9.66
CA LEU A 159 2.79 -5.61 10.55
C LEU A 159 1.58 -4.71 10.36
N MET A 160 1.79 -3.39 10.17
CA MET A 160 0.72 -2.44 9.87
C MET A 160 0.03 -2.76 8.55
N LEU A 161 0.80 -3.02 7.49
CA LEU A 161 0.25 -3.35 6.17
C LEU A 161 -0.49 -4.68 6.14
N GLN A 162 -0.04 -5.67 6.92
CA GLN A 162 -0.80 -6.91 7.13
C GLN A 162 -2.17 -6.66 7.75
N LYS A 163 -2.33 -5.62 8.59
CA LYS A 163 -3.64 -5.29 9.17
C LYS A 163 -4.64 -4.79 8.14
N VAL A 164 -4.21 -4.29 6.98
CA VAL A 164 -5.11 -3.79 5.92
C VAL A 164 -5.06 -4.62 4.64
N THR A 165 -4.40 -5.78 4.68
CA THR A 165 -4.34 -6.71 3.56
C THR A 165 -5.71 -7.38 3.39
N LEU A 166 -6.36 -7.18 2.25
CA LEU A 166 -7.61 -7.83 1.89
C LEU A 166 -7.34 -9.33 1.59
N PRO A 167 -7.89 -10.25 2.39
CA PRO A 167 -7.82 -11.69 2.11
C PRO A 167 -8.43 -12.05 0.77
N LEU A 168 -7.88 -13.10 0.16
CA LEU A 168 -8.52 -13.79 -0.95
C LEU A 168 -9.89 -14.28 -0.47
N SER A 169 -10.99 -13.88 -1.14
CA SER A 169 -12.40 -14.24 -0.87
C SER A 169 -13.30 -13.19 -0.21
N ILE A 170 -12.80 -11.99 0.13
CA ILE A 170 -13.71 -10.91 0.52
C ILE A 170 -14.37 -10.35 -0.75
N ASN A 171 -15.69 -10.55 -0.88
CA ASN A 171 -16.50 -9.99 -1.95
C ASN A 171 -17.10 -8.67 -1.47
N TYR A 172 -16.74 -7.56 -2.11
CA TYR A 172 -17.38 -6.27 -1.85
C TYR A 172 -18.68 -6.10 -2.66
N ASN A 173 -18.92 -6.93 -3.69
CA ASN A 173 -19.98 -6.67 -4.67
C ASN A 173 -20.96 -7.83 -4.98
N SER A 174 -21.26 -8.72 -4.03
CA SER A 174 -22.13 -9.88 -4.30
C SER A 174 -23.64 -9.60 -4.27
N GLN A 175 -24.09 -8.34 -4.25
CA GLN A 175 -25.53 -8.01 -4.18
C GLN A 175 -26.07 -7.24 -5.40
N LEU A 176 -25.23 -6.83 -6.37
CA LEU A 176 -25.67 -5.99 -7.50
C LEU A 176 -25.24 -6.45 -8.91
N GLU A 177 -24.46 -7.53 -9.04
CA GLU A 177 -24.07 -8.02 -10.36
C GLU A 177 -24.96 -9.19 -10.81
N THR A 178 -26.01 -8.88 -11.57
CA THR A 178 -26.74 -9.85 -12.42
C THR A 178 -25.96 -10.21 -13.70
N SER A 179 -24.67 -9.85 -13.78
CA SER A 179 -23.82 -10.15 -14.93
C SER A 179 -23.02 -11.44 -14.69
N PRO A 180 -23.17 -12.48 -15.53
CA PRO A 180 -22.50 -13.78 -15.38
C PRO A 180 -20.99 -13.77 -15.72
N SER A 181 -20.39 -12.60 -15.88
CA SER A 181 -18.98 -12.40 -16.17
C SER A 181 -18.14 -12.35 -14.88
N ILE A 182 -17.89 -13.54 -14.30
CA ILE A 182 -16.77 -13.88 -13.38
C ILE A 182 -16.59 -12.94 -12.17
N GLY A 183 -17.01 -13.44 -11.00
CA GLY A 183 -16.97 -12.76 -9.69
C GLY A 183 -15.76 -11.86 -9.42
N SER A 184 -16.04 -10.56 -9.34
CA SER A 184 -15.15 -9.49 -8.90
C SER A 184 -14.86 -9.59 -7.41
N GLN A 185 -13.80 -10.34 -7.04
CA GLN A 185 -13.27 -10.34 -5.67
C GLN A 185 -12.11 -9.34 -5.57
N ASP A 186 -12.35 -8.19 -4.95
CA ASP A 186 -11.27 -7.26 -4.60
C ASP A 186 -10.38 -7.89 -3.53
N ARG A 187 -9.09 -7.99 -3.84
CA ARG A 187 -8.10 -8.61 -2.97
C ARG A 187 -6.77 -7.90 -3.07
N THR A 188 -5.99 -7.93 -2.00
CA THR A 188 -4.61 -7.47 -2.09
C THR A 188 -3.83 -8.42 -3.01
N GLN A 189 -3.22 -7.88 -4.05
CA GLN A 189 -2.44 -8.67 -5.02
C GLN A 189 -0.96 -8.70 -4.66
N TRP A 190 -0.46 -7.62 -4.09
CA TRP A 190 0.93 -7.44 -3.69
C TRP A 190 1.05 -6.31 -2.67
N THR A 191 2.15 -6.29 -1.94
CA THR A 191 2.53 -5.20 -1.03
C THR A 191 3.92 -4.71 -1.43
N VAL A 192 4.14 -3.40 -1.35
CA VAL A 192 5.44 -2.77 -1.60
C VAL A 192 5.83 -1.92 -0.39
N LEU A 193 7.09 -2.00 0.01
CA LEU A 193 7.69 -1.12 1.02
C LEU A 193 8.87 -0.40 0.38
N ARG A 194 8.98 0.90 0.63
CA ARG A 194 10.07 1.74 0.14
C ARG A 194 10.92 2.19 1.32
N ASP A 195 12.17 1.79 1.33
CA ASP A 195 13.16 2.37 2.23
C ASP A 195 13.85 3.54 1.51
N HIS A 196 13.45 4.75 1.88
CA HIS A 196 13.96 5.98 1.27
C HIS A 196 15.38 6.32 1.73
N THR A 197 15.79 5.86 2.93
CA THR A 197 17.13 6.08 3.48
C THR A 197 18.15 5.24 2.72
N ASP A 198 17.91 3.94 2.62
CA ASP A 198 18.83 3.01 1.96
C ASP A 198 18.56 2.81 0.49
N LYS A 199 17.45 3.34 -0.03
CA LYS A 199 17.01 3.24 -1.43
C LYS A 199 16.82 1.78 -1.84
N VAL A 200 16.04 1.07 -1.02
CA VAL A 200 15.69 -0.33 -1.22
C VAL A 200 14.18 -0.45 -1.40
N LEU A 201 13.77 -1.21 -2.42
CA LEU A 201 12.38 -1.58 -2.64
C LEU A 201 12.17 -3.01 -2.15
N TYR A 202 11.23 -3.21 -1.24
CA TYR A 202 10.78 -4.53 -0.82
C TYR A 202 9.38 -4.79 -1.36
N PHE A 203 9.10 -6.04 -1.72
CA PHE A 203 7.76 -6.41 -2.18
C PHE A 203 7.45 -7.88 -1.87
N ASN A 204 6.16 -8.18 -1.71
CA ASN A 204 5.66 -9.54 -1.58
C ASN A 204 4.28 -9.67 -2.26
N SER A 205 3.81 -10.91 -2.37
CA SER A 205 2.43 -11.25 -2.73
C SER A 205 1.76 -11.90 -1.51
N PRO A 206 0.47 -11.67 -1.21
CA PRO A 206 -0.21 -12.40 -0.13
C PRO A 206 -0.22 -13.92 -0.33
N THR A 207 -0.04 -14.40 -1.56
CA THR A 207 0.08 -15.83 -1.87
C THR A 207 1.48 -16.41 -1.64
N SER A 208 2.44 -15.59 -1.20
CA SER A 208 3.79 -16.05 -0.87
C SER A 208 4.31 -15.35 0.39
N PRO A 209 4.78 -16.12 1.41
CA PRO A 209 5.37 -15.52 2.59
C PRO A 209 6.73 -14.86 2.32
N GLN A 210 7.30 -15.03 1.12
CA GLN A 210 8.60 -14.49 0.77
C GLN A 210 8.55 -12.99 0.46
N TYR A 211 9.35 -12.21 1.18
CA TYR A 211 9.71 -10.85 0.77
C TYR A 211 10.89 -10.88 -0.18
N GLN A 212 10.79 -10.11 -1.26
CA GLN A 212 11.89 -9.87 -2.19
C GLN A 212 12.35 -8.43 -2.08
N ALA A 213 13.65 -8.19 -2.31
CA ALA A 213 14.21 -6.84 -2.26
C ALA A 213 15.04 -6.48 -3.48
N LEU A 214 15.10 -5.18 -3.77
CA LEU A 214 15.86 -4.56 -4.85
C LEU A 214 16.62 -3.34 -4.31
N ASP A 215 17.95 -3.39 -4.32
CA ASP A 215 18.80 -2.23 -4.06
C ASP A 215 18.83 -1.34 -5.31
N ILE A 216 18.14 -0.19 -5.23
CA ILE A 216 18.01 0.75 -6.34
C ILE A 216 19.36 1.41 -6.68
N LYS A 217 20.27 1.57 -5.72
CA LYS A 217 21.63 2.13 -5.94
C LYS A 217 22.46 1.18 -6.80
N VAL A 218 22.36 -0.12 -6.55
CA VAL A 218 23.04 -1.14 -7.36
C VAL A 218 22.42 -1.21 -8.75
N LEU A 219 21.10 -1.21 -8.85
CA LEU A 219 20.39 -1.21 -10.14
C LEU A 219 20.76 0.00 -11.00
N ALA A 220 20.73 1.21 -10.44
CA ALA A 220 21.04 2.45 -11.14
C ALA A 220 22.49 2.50 -11.65
N ARG A 221 23.45 1.98 -10.87
CA ARG A 221 24.85 1.87 -11.30
C ARG A 221 25.04 0.83 -12.41
N ARG A 222 24.36 -0.31 -12.31
CA ARG A 222 24.53 -1.47 -13.22
C ARG A 222 23.81 -1.29 -14.55
N TYR A 223 22.59 -0.77 -14.53
CA TYR A 223 21.70 -0.73 -15.68
C TYR A 223 21.46 0.70 -16.14
N LYS A 224 22.40 1.27 -16.89
CA LYS A 224 22.32 2.64 -17.41
C LYS A 224 21.39 2.81 -18.61
N LYS A 225 21.10 1.73 -19.35
CA LYS A 225 20.31 1.75 -20.59
C LYS A 225 19.47 0.49 -20.76
N GLY A 226 18.35 0.63 -21.46
CA GLY A 226 17.43 -0.44 -21.81
C GLY A 226 16.50 -0.86 -20.66
N VAL A 227 15.39 -1.51 -21.01
CA VAL A 227 14.41 -1.97 -20.03
C VAL A 227 14.91 -3.24 -19.35
N ARG A 228 14.67 -3.32 -18.04
CA ARG A 228 14.96 -4.47 -17.21
C ARG A 228 13.69 -4.88 -16.49
N ILE A 229 13.42 -6.19 -16.46
CA ILE A 229 12.26 -6.74 -15.75
C ILE A 229 12.73 -7.75 -14.71
N LEU A 230 11.98 -7.85 -13.63
CA LEU A 230 12.11 -8.94 -12.68
C LEU A 230 10.95 -9.92 -12.93
N LYS A 231 11.26 -11.22 -13.03
CA LYS A 231 10.23 -12.23 -12.94
C LYS A 231 9.86 -12.41 -11.47
N VAL A 232 8.62 -12.08 -11.12
CA VAL A 232 8.09 -12.31 -9.77
C VAL A 232 7.79 -13.80 -9.64
N HIS A 233 8.51 -14.48 -8.75
CA HIS A 233 8.30 -15.90 -8.47
C HIS A 233 7.51 -16.06 -7.16
N ASN A 234 6.57 -17.00 -7.14
CA ASN A 234 5.88 -17.47 -5.95
C ASN A 234 6.41 -18.87 -5.61
N GLY A 235 6.65 -19.17 -4.33
CA GLY A 235 6.99 -20.52 -3.86
C GLY A 235 8.49 -20.79 -3.64
N ALA A 236 9.20 -19.88 -2.99
CA ALA A 236 10.59 -20.09 -2.62
C ALA A 236 10.76 -20.63 -1.18
N GLU A 237 11.84 -21.36 -0.94
CA GLU A 237 12.16 -22.04 0.33
C GLU A 237 12.53 -21.07 1.48
N GLN A 238 12.91 -19.83 1.15
CA GLN A 238 13.33 -18.82 2.11
C GLN A 238 12.29 -17.71 2.24
N TRP A 239 12.10 -17.18 3.45
CA TRP A 239 11.18 -16.07 3.71
C TRP A 239 11.66 -14.71 3.16
N PHE A 240 12.95 -14.59 2.82
CA PHE A 240 13.54 -13.39 2.22
C PHE A 240 14.41 -13.75 1.01
N LYS A 241 14.45 -12.88 0.00
CA LYS A 241 15.31 -13.02 -1.17
C LYS A 241 15.78 -11.69 -1.72
N ASP A 242 17.10 -11.53 -1.86
CA ASP A 242 17.67 -10.45 -2.65
C ASP A 242 17.52 -10.77 -4.15
N SER A 243 16.75 -9.93 -4.84
CA SER A 243 16.46 -10.05 -6.27
C SER A 243 17.22 -9.01 -7.12
N THR A 244 18.09 -8.18 -6.52
CA THR A 244 18.77 -7.04 -7.17
C THR A 244 19.49 -7.42 -8.46
N LEU A 245 20.19 -8.55 -8.47
CA LEU A 245 20.97 -9.00 -9.64
C LEU A 245 20.22 -10.01 -10.52
N LYS A 246 18.92 -10.24 -10.28
CA LYS A 246 18.09 -11.21 -11.03
C LYS A 246 17.25 -10.59 -12.15
N MET A 247 17.48 -9.31 -12.45
CA MET A 247 16.82 -8.59 -13.53
C MET A 247 17.25 -9.11 -14.91
N ILE A 248 16.30 -9.29 -15.82
CA ILE A 248 16.55 -9.71 -17.21
C ILE A 248 16.24 -8.57 -18.18
N ALA A 249 16.95 -8.52 -19.31
CA ALA A 249 16.68 -7.56 -20.37
C ALA A 249 15.33 -7.83 -21.04
N LYS A 250 14.56 -6.78 -21.32
CA LYS A 250 13.35 -6.84 -22.14
C LYS A 250 13.39 -5.70 -23.16
N LYS A 251 12.85 -5.94 -24.36
CA LYS A 251 12.55 -4.84 -25.27
C LYS A 251 11.41 -3.99 -24.66
N PRO A 252 11.43 -2.66 -24.79
CA PRO A 252 10.28 -1.84 -24.44
C PRO A 252 9.03 -2.41 -25.13
N SER A 253 7.91 -2.48 -24.42
CA SER A 253 6.63 -2.72 -25.10
C SER A 253 6.41 -1.58 -26.09
N SER A 254 6.10 -1.90 -27.34
CA SER A 254 5.57 -0.93 -28.29
C SER A 254 4.31 -0.34 -27.67
N ALA A 255 4.33 0.98 -27.46
CA ALA A 255 3.19 1.75 -26.99
C ALA A 255 2.07 1.73 -28.04
#